data_AF-A0A126PZ20-F1
#
_entry.id   AF-A0A126PZ20-F1
#
_cell.length_a   1.000
_cell.length_b   1.000
_cell.length_c   1.000
_cell.angle_alpha   90.00
_cell.angle_beta   90.00
_cell.angle_gamma   90.00
#
_symmetry.space_group_name_H-M   'P 1'
#
loop_
_entity.id
_entity.type
_entity.pdbx_description
1 polymer ?
#
loop_
_entity_poly.entity_id
_entity_poly.type
_entity_poly.pdbx_seq_one_letter_code
_entity_poly.pdbx_strand_id
1 'polypeptide(L)'
;MLSVAASGLTLAALGVIYKSWRAQASTYLYLGLVVWLVAAVCWSYAQGWEFGVLYALCIPSILVWPFIAFNQTHLPQPKNVPQPRSFDFSRRTVLENIANYIVVLVVLLVVSVLLTLGLCALLPFSIAGKLATGIVLLPILWGLIVYHYLATAHKIKVVVAYAVLAALCLPILIFFPM
;
A
#
# COMPACT_ATOMS: atom_id res chain seq x y z
N MET A 1 -17.20 -24.04 9.65
CA MET A 1 -16.19 -24.74 10.48
C MET A 1 -14.78 -24.48 9.98
N LEU A 2 -14.51 -24.55 8.67
CA LEU A 2 -13.17 -24.34 8.11
C LEU A 2 -12.59 -22.93 8.38
N SER A 3 -13.42 -21.88 8.38
CA SER A 3 -12.98 -20.52 8.73
C SER A 3 -12.52 -20.41 10.19
N VAL A 4 -13.16 -21.13 11.12
CA VAL A 4 -12.75 -21.15 12.54
C VAL A 4 -11.40 -21.85 12.69
N ALA A 5 -11.22 -22.97 11.99
CA ALA A 5 -9.94 -23.67 11.96
C ALA A 5 -8.82 -22.80 11.34
N ALA A 6 -9.12 -22.11 10.24
CA ALA A 6 -8.18 -21.20 9.58
C ALA A 6 -7.76 -20.04 10.52
N SER A 7 -8.69 -19.45 11.27
CA SER A 7 -8.39 -18.46 12.31
C SER A 7 -7.49 -19.02 13.41
N GLY A 8 -7.78 -20.22 13.91
CA GLY A 8 -6.96 -20.89 14.93
C GLY A 8 -5.54 -21.18 14.43
N LEU A 9 -5.40 -21.68 13.21
CA LEU A 9 -4.10 -21.91 12.57
C LEU A 9 -3.34 -20.60 12.33
N THR A 10 -4.04 -19.52 11.96
CA THR A 10 -3.42 -18.20 11.79
C THR A 10 -2.84 -17.69 13.12
N LEU A 11 -3.57 -17.82 14.23
CA LEU A 11 -3.08 -17.48 15.57
C LEU A 11 -1.91 -18.38 16.00
N ALA A 12 -1.98 -19.68 15.72
CA ALA A 12 -0.90 -20.61 16.02
C ALA A 12 0.38 -20.27 15.24
N ALA A 13 0.25 -19.98 13.94
CA ALA A 13 1.37 -19.53 13.11
C ALA A 13 2.01 -18.26 13.67
N LEU A 14 1.21 -17.25 14.03
CA LEU A 14 1.71 -16.02 14.65
C LEU A 14 2.45 -16.30 15.97
N GLY A 15 1.90 -17.14 16.84
CA GLY A 15 2.55 -17.51 18.10
C GLY A 15 3.89 -18.20 17.90
N VAL A 16 3.99 -19.09 16.91
CA VAL A 16 5.22 -19.80 16.56
C VAL A 16 6.25 -18.86 15.94
N ILE A 17 5.84 -17.96 15.03
CA ILE A 17 6.72 -16.94 14.44
C ILE A 17 7.20 -15.97 15.52
N TYR A 18 6.32 -15.54 16.42
CA TYR A 18 6.67 -14.69 17.56
C TYR A 18 7.71 -15.38 18.46
N LYS A 19 7.54 -16.67 18.75
CA LYS A 19 8.54 -17.47 19.48
C LYS A 19 9.86 -17.55 18.73
N SER A 20 9.83 -17.73 17.40
CA SER A 20 11.04 -17.69 16.55
C SER A 20 11.80 -16.39 16.72
N TRP A 21 11.10 -15.26 16.72
CA TRP A 21 11.70 -13.95 16.90
C TRP A 21 12.25 -13.77 18.31
N ARG A 22 11.52 -14.18 19.35
CA ARG A 22 12.00 -14.08 20.75
C ARG A 22 13.21 -14.96 21.04
N ALA A 23 13.22 -16.19 20.51
CA ALA A 23 14.28 -17.16 20.74
C ALA A 23 15.42 -17.09 19.71
N GLN A 24 15.30 -16.24 18.67
CA GLN A 24 16.25 -16.14 17.56
C GLN A 24 16.56 -17.50 16.92
N ALA A 25 15.55 -18.35 16.79
CA ALA A 25 15.69 -19.75 16.36
C ALA A 25 14.90 -20.03 15.07
N SER A 26 15.62 -20.27 13.97
CA SER A 26 15.06 -20.42 12.61
C SER A 26 14.09 -21.60 12.46
N THR A 27 14.23 -22.65 13.26
CA THR A 27 13.32 -23.81 13.25
C THR A 27 11.86 -23.40 13.47
N TYR A 28 11.62 -22.46 14.40
CA TYR A 28 10.27 -21.97 14.66
C TYR A 28 9.78 -21.08 13.52
N LEU A 29 10.65 -20.33 12.82
CA LEU A 29 10.24 -19.57 11.63
C LEU A 29 9.68 -20.51 10.56
N TYR A 30 10.42 -21.56 10.21
CA TYR A 30 9.98 -22.51 9.18
C TYR A 30 8.69 -23.23 9.59
N LEU A 31 8.57 -23.65 10.85
CA LEU A 31 7.34 -24.25 11.36
C LEU A 31 6.15 -23.29 11.28
N GLY A 32 6.35 -22.02 11.67
CA GLY A 32 5.33 -20.99 11.59
C GLY A 32 4.88 -20.70 10.18
N LEU A 33 5.82 -20.65 9.21
CA LEU A 33 5.50 -20.49 7.79
C LEU A 33 4.70 -21.66 7.23
N VAL A 34 5.04 -22.91 7.61
CA VAL A 34 4.26 -24.09 7.20
C VAL A 34 2.84 -24.01 7.75
N VAL A 35 2.66 -23.69 9.04
CA VAL A 35 1.33 -23.55 9.65
C VAL A 35 0.55 -22.41 8.99
N TRP A 36 1.20 -21.30 8.64
CA TRP A 36 0.59 -20.19 7.91
C TRP A 36 0.15 -20.60 6.50
N LEU A 37 0.95 -21.37 5.76
CA LEU A 37 0.56 -21.88 4.44
C LEU A 37 -0.67 -22.80 4.53
N VAL A 38 -0.74 -23.67 5.54
CA VAL A 38 -1.93 -24.50 5.78
C VAL A 38 -3.14 -23.61 6.10
N ALA A 39 -2.97 -22.58 6.93
CA ALA A 39 -4.02 -21.61 7.21
C ALA A 39 -4.50 -20.89 5.93
N ALA A 40 -3.59 -20.52 5.03
CA ALA A 40 -3.90 -19.86 3.77
C ALA A 40 -4.74 -20.74 2.84
N VAL A 41 -4.40 -22.03 2.76
CA VAL A 41 -5.19 -23.02 2.02
C VAL A 41 -6.58 -23.17 2.65
N CYS A 42 -6.68 -23.28 3.98
CA CYS A 42 -7.97 -23.35 4.67
C CYS A 42 -8.83 -22.09 4.43
N TRP A 43 -8.24 -20.89 4.45
CA TRP A 43 -8.93 -19.65 4.13
C TRP A 43 -9.45 -19.63 2.69
N SER A 44 -8.63 -20.10 1.74
CA SER A 44 -8.98 -20.17 0.31
C SER A 44 -10.12 -21.12 0.02
N TYR A 45 -10.14 -22.30 0.66
CA TYR A 45 -11.28 -23.22 0.54
C TYR A 45 -12.54 -22.74 1.28
N ALA A 46 -12.37 -21.96 2.36
CA ALA A 46 -13.51 -21.49 3.15
C ALA A 46 -14.25 -20.30 2.52
N GLN A 47 -13.53 -19.42 1.81
CA GLN A 47 -14.04 -18.10 1.38
C GLN A 47 -13.86 -17.82 -0.12
N GLY A 48 -13.33 -18.78 -0.88
CA GLY A 48 -12.86 -18.57 -2.25
C GLY A 48 -11.40 -18.14 -2.29
N TRP A 49 -10.72 -18.40 -3.40
CA TRP A 49 -9.27 -18.17 -3.51
C TRP A 49 -8.90 -16.69 -3.43
N GLU A 50 -9.74 -15.80 -3.98
CA GLU A 50 -9.52 -14.36 -3.95
C GLU A 50 -9.56 -13.81 -2.53
N PHE A 51 -10.64 -14.10 -1.80
CA PHE A 51 -10.82 -13.62 -0.42
C PHE A 51 -9.98 -14.40 0.58
N GLY A 52 -9.73 -15.69 0.34
CA GLY A 52 -8.91 -16.51 1.23
C GLY A 52 -7.44 -16.11 1.23
N VAL A 53 -6.87 -15.79 0.06
CA VAL A 53 -5.50 -15.24 -0.02
C VAL A 53 -5.44 -13.87 0.64
N LEU A 54 -6.43 -13.00 0.40
CA LEU A 54 -6.53 -11.70 1.07
C LEU A 54 -6.51 -11.87 2.60
N TYR A 55 -7.33 -12.78 3.13
CA TYR A 55 -7.41 -13.05 4.56
C TYR A 55 -6.11 -13.63 5.11
N ALA A 56 -5.49 -14.57 4.41
CA ALA A 56 -4.22 -15.17 4.80
C ALA A 56 -3.09 -14.14 4.92
N LEU A 57 -3.09 -13.11 4.06
CA LEU A 57 -2.07 -12.07 4.05
C LEU A 57 -2.37 -10.94 5.06
N CYS A 58 -3.63 -10.52 5.17
CA CYS A 58 -4.00 -9.33 5.94
C CYS A 58 -4.31 -9.62 7.41
N ILE A 59 -4.95 -10.74 7.73
CA ILE A 59 -5.34 -11.07 9.11
C ILE A 59 -4.12 -11.14 10.04
N PRO A 60 -2.98 -11.75 9.66
CA PRO A 60 -1.78 -11.75 10.49
C PRO A 60 -1.33 -10.36 10.94
N SER A 61 -1.38 -9.37 10.04
CA SER A 61 -0.98 -7.98 10.32
C SER A 61 -1.88 -7.29 11.35
N ILE A 62 -3.15 -7.73 11.46
CA ILE A 62 -4.08 -7.22 12.48
C ILE A 62 -3.89 -7.97 13.80
N LEU A 63 -3.67 -9.29 13.74
CA LEU A 63 -3.58 -10.13 14.93
C LEU A 63 -2.20 -10.14 15.61
N VAL A 64 -1.17 -9.56 14.98
CA VAL A 64 0.18 -9.49 15.57
C VAL A 64 0.30 -8.48 16.72
N TRP A 65 -0.59 -7.48 16.79
CA TRP A 65 -0.47 -6.36 17.74
C TRP A 65 -0.41 -6.77 19.22
N PRO A 66 -1.21 -7.72 19.73
CA PRO A 66 -1.07 -8.20 21.11
C PRO A 66 0.34 -8.74 21.39
N PHE A 67 0.92 -9.51 20.47
CA PHE A 67 2.28 -10.06 20.61
C PHE A 67 3.35 -8.96 20.65
N ILE A 68 3.19 -7.90 19.85
CA ILE A 68 4.07 -6.73 19.88
C ILE A 68 3.90 -5.95 21.18
N ALA A 69 2.65 -5.75 21.63
CA ALA A 69 2.33 -5.05 22.87
C ALA A 69 2.97 -5.73 24.09
N PHE A 70 2.97 -7.06 24.15
CA PHE A 70 3.67 -7.83 25.19
C PHE A 70 5.19 -7.64 25.22
N ASN A 71 5.78 -7.12 24.15
CA ASN A 71 7.22 -6.87 24.05
C ASN A 71 7.56 -5.37 24.02
N GLN A 72 6.64 -4.50 24.44
CA GLN A 72 6.95 -3.10 24.64
C GLN A 72 8.02 -2.97 25.73
N THR A 73 9.22 -2.59 25.31
CA THR A 73 10.27 -2.18 26.23
C THR A 73 10.29 -0.66 26.24
N HIS A 74 10.25 -0.08 27.44
CA HIS A 74 10.46 1.35 27.59
C HIS A 74 11.93 1.65 27.31
N LEU A 75 12.22 2.04 26.07
CA LEU A 75 13.53 2.54 25.71
C LEU A 75 13.77 3.89 26.40
N PRO A 76 14.99 4.16 26.90
CA PRO A 76 15.33 5.48 27.43
C PRO A 76 15.13 6.55 26.36
N GLN A 77 14.78 7.77 26.79
CA GLN A 77 14.56 8.88 25.86
C GLN A 77 15.79 9.07 24.96
N PRO A 78 15.61 9.18 23.63
CA PRO A 78 16.72 9.40 22.71
C PRO A 78 17.47 10.68 23.09
N LYS A 79 18.80 10.62 23.18
CA LYS A 79 19.64 11.81 23.46
C LYS A 79 19.55 12.87 22.37
N ASN A 80 19.23 12.47 21.15
CA ASN A 80 19.07 13.37 20.00
C ASN A 80 17.59 13.47 19.66
N VAL A 81 16.86 14.32 20.38
CA VAL A 81 15.52 14.74 19.96
C VAL A 81 15.72 15.92 19.00
N PRO A 82 15.43 15.78 17.70
CA PRO A 82 15.47 16.92 16.79
C PRO A 82 14.52 17.99 17.32
N GLN A 83 15.02 19.21 17.49
CA GLN A 83 14.12 20.30 17.90
C GLN A 83 13.11 20.57 16.78
N PRO A 84 11.82 20.76 17.12
CA PRO A 84 10.81 21.11 16.13
C PRO A 84 11.22 22.41 15.44
N ARG A 85 11.30 22.38 14.11
CA ARG A 85 11.59 23.56 13.30
C ARG A 85 10.49 24.60 13.56
N SER A 86 10.86 25.86 13.80
CA SER A 86 9.88 26.93 13.94
C SER A 86 9.05 27.09 12.66
N PHE A 87 7.78 27.44 12.81
CA PHE A 87 6.92 27.73 11.66
C PHE A 87 7.43 28.98 10.93
N ASP A 88 7.79 28.81 9.65
CA ASP A 88 8.17 29.90 8.76
C ASP A 88 6.96 30.29 7.89
N PHE A 89 6.37 31.45 8.20
CA PHE A 89 5.23 32.02 7.47
C PHE A 89 5.65 33.05 6.41
N SER A 90 6.88 32.96 5.90
CA SER A 90 7.29 33.80 4.78
C SER A 90 6.34 33.63 3.60
N ARG A 91 5.86 34.76 3.05
CA ARG A 91 4.87 34.79 1.96
C ARG A 91 5.26 33.92 0.77
N ARG A 92 6.57 33.89 0.46
CA ARG A 92 7.15 33.05 -0.59
C ARG A 92 6.94 31.56 -0.32
N THR A 93 7.32 31.09 0.86
CA THR A 93 7.17 29.68 1.26
C THR A 93 5.71 29.26 1.29
N VAL A 94 4.81 30.14 1.75
CA VAL A 94 3.36 29.89 1.72
C VAL A 94 2.86 29.75 0.29
N LEU A 95 3.22 30.67 -0.61
CA LEU A 95 2.82 30.60 -2.02
C LEU A 95 3.40 29.36 -2.73
N GLU A 96 4.64 29.00 -2.47
CA GLU A 96 5.27 27.78 -3.01
C GLU A 96 4.54 26.51 -2.53
N ASN A 97 4.13 26.46 -1.26
CA ASN A 97 3.37 25.34 -0.72
C ASN A 97 1.94 25.27 -1.28
N ILE A 98 1.26 26.41 -1.47
CA ILE A 98 -0.05 26.46 -2.13
C ILE A 98 0.06 25.97 -3.58
N ALA A 99 1.08 26.41 -4.31
CA ALA A 99 1.31 25.94 -5.68
C ALA A 99 1.57 24.43 -5.72
N ASN A 100 2.42 23.90 -4.83
CA ASN A 100 2.65 22.46 -4.71
C ASN A 100 1.37 21.69 -4.35
N TYR A 101 0.54 22.23 -3.46
CA TYR A 101 -0.75 21.64 -3.09
C TYR A 101 -1.68 21.50 -4.30
N ILE A 102 -1.83 22.57 -5.09
CA ILE A 102 -2.68 22.55 -6.30
C ILE A 102 -2.14 21.53 -7.31
N VAL A 103 -0.82 21.52 -7.56
CA VAL A 103 -0.22 20.58 -8.49
C VAL A 103 -0.43 19.14 -8.03
N VAL A 104 -0.19 18.85 -6.75
CA VAL A 104 -0.27 17.49 -6.19
C VAL A 104 -1.71 16.97 -6.14
N LEU A 105 -2.64 17.76 -5.59
CA LEU A 105 -4.00 17.30 -5.37
C LEU A 105 -4.89 17.39 -6.61
N VAL A 106 -4.62 18.33 -7.53
CA VAL A 106 -5.48 18.52 -8.70
C VAL A 106 -4.80 17.95 -9.93
N VAL A 107 -3.65 18.51 -10.32
CA VAL A 107 -3.02 18.19 -11.60
C VAL A 107 -2.54 16.74 -11.64
N LEU A 108 -1.73 16.33 -10.66
CA LEU A 108 -1.17 14.99 -10.61
C LEU A 108 -2.23 13.93 -10.29
N LEU A 109 -3.30 14.30 -9.58
CA LEU A 109 -4.43 13.39 -9.36
C LEU A 109 -5.16 13.09 -10.67
N VAL A 110 -5.54 14.13 -11.45
CA VAL A 110 -6.19 13.96 -12.75
C VAL A 110 -5.32 13.13 -13.69
N VAL A 111 -4.02 13.43 -13.75
CA VAL A 111 -3.05 12.65 -14.53
C VAL A 111 -3.03 11.19 -14.08
N SER A 112 -2.99 10.93 -12.77
CA SER A 112 -2.98 9.56 -12.24
C SER A 112 -4.27 8.81 -12.59
N VAL A 113 -5.43 9.47 -12.51
CA VAL A 113 -6.71 8.89 -12.93
C VAL A 113 -6.67 8.49 -14.40
N LEU A 114 -6.24 9.38 -15.29
CA LEU A 114 -6.18 9.08 -16.73
C LEU A 114 -5.24 7.91 -17.04
N LEU A 115 -4.07 7.87 -16.38
CA LEU A 115 -3.13 6.77 -16.52
C LEU A 115 -3.70 5.45 -15.99
N THR A 116 -4.30 5.45 -14.80
CA THR A 116 -4.93 4.26 -14.22
C THR A 116 -6.04 3.73 -15.13
N LEU A 117 -6.93 4.60 -15.60
CA LEU A 117 -8.01 4.21 -16.49
C LEU A 117 -7.47 3.67 -17.81
N GLY A 118 -6.47 4.33 -18.40
CA GLY A 118 -5.84 3.88 -19.64
C GLY A 118 -5.21 2.50 -19.50
N LEU A 119 -4.52 2.24 -18.38
CA LEU A 119 -3.96 0.93 -18.08
C LEU A 119 -5.05 -0.13 -17.87
N CYS A 120 -6.08 0.20 -17.09
CA CYS A 120 -7.18 -0.74 -16.81
C CYS A 120 -8.02 -1.06 -18.05
N ALA A 121 -8.19 -0.10 -18.98
CA ALA A 121 -8.91 -0.30 -20.24
C ALA A 121 -8.30 -1.43 -21.07
N LEU A 122 -6.97 -1.53 -21.08
CA LEU A 122 -6.20 -2.54 -21.82
C LEU A 122 -6.22 -3.93 -21.17
N LEU A 123 -6.67 -4.07 -19.92
CA LEU A 123 -6.72 -5.36 -19.25
C LEU A 123 -7.87 -6.22 -19.79
N PRO A 124 -7.68 -7.54 -19.98
CA PRO A 124 -8.73 -8.45 -20.45
C PRO A 124 -9.65 -8.90 -19.29
N PHE A 125 -10.09 -7.96 -18.46
CA PHE A 125 -11.00 -8.22 -17.34
C PHE A 125 -12.41 -7.73 -17.63
N SER A 126 -13.38 -8.26 -16.88
CA SER A 126 -14.72 -7.68 -16.83
C SER A 126 -14.67 -6.25 -16.27
N ILE A 127 -15.71 -5.45 -16.54
CA ILE A 127 -15.81 -4.06 -16.06
C ILE A 127 -15.58 -3.97 -14.55
N ALA A 128 -16.20 -4.88 -13.78
CA ALA A 128 -16.00 -4.95 -12.33
C ALA A 128 -14.54 -5.23 -11.95
N GLY A 129 -13.85 -6.12 -12.66
CA GLY A 129 -12.43 -6.41 -12.44
C GLY A 129 -11.52 -5.23 -12.81
N LYS A 130 -11.86 -4.49 -13.87
CA LYS A 130 -11.14 -3.26 -14.26
C LYS A 130 -11.28 -2.17 -13.20
N LEU A 131 -12.49 -1.94 -12.69
CA LEU A 131 -12.75 -0.96 -11.63
C LEU A 131 -12.08 -1.35 -10.31
N ALA A 132 -12.17 -2.62 -9.91
CA ALA A 132 -11.49 -3.13 -8.72
C ALA A 132 -9.98 -2.93 -8.81
N THR A 133 -9.40 -3.23 -9.97
CA THR A 133 -7.97 -2.96 -10.24
C THR A 133 -7.65 -1.46 -10.16
N GLY A 134 -8.51 -0.61 -10.73
CA GLY A 134 -8.35 0.84 -10.71
C GLY A 134 -8.34 1.42 -9.29
N ILE A 135 -9.20 0.92 -8.41
CA ILE A 135 -9.27 1.34 -6.99
C ILE A 135 -7.94 1.08 -6.27
N VAL A 136 -7.29 -0.05 -6.57
CA VAL A 136 -5.99 -0.39 -5.97
C VAL A 136 -4.84 0.36 -6.64
N LEU A 137 -4.86 0.49 -7.96
CA LEU A 137 -3.75 1.03 -8.73
C LEU A 137 -3.64 2.56 -8.64
N LEU A 138 -4.77 3.27 -8.57
CA LEU A 138 -4.81 4.74 -8.51
C LEU A 138 -3.97 5.33 -7.36
N PRO A 139 -4.18 4.95 -6.08
CA PRO A 139 -3.41 5.54 -4.98
C PRO A 139 -1.91 5.22 -5.08
N ILE A 140 -1.55 4.06 -5.65
CA ILE A 140 -0.15 3.66 -5.86
C ILE A 140 0.50 4.57 -6.90
N LEU A 141 -0.12 4.71 -8.08
CA LEU A 141 0.40 5.57 -9.15
C LEU A 141 0.47 7.03 -8.72
N TRP A 142 -0.59 7.52 -8.06
CA TRP A 142 -0.61 8.88 -7.55
C TRP A 142 0.50 9.12 -6.53
N GLY A 143 0.67 8.23 -5.55
CA GLY A 143 1.75 8.31 -4.56
C GLY A 143 3.14 8.33 -5.20
N LEU A 144 3.39 7.47 -6.20
CA LEU A 144 4.68 7.42 -6.91
C LEU A 144 4.95 8.69 -7.72
N ILE A 145 3.95 9.21 -8.44
CA ILE A 145 4.07 10.43 -9.25
C ILE A 145 4.30 11.65 -8.35
N VAL A 146 3.56 11.75 -7.25
CA VAL A 146 3.71 12.82 -6.25
C VAL A 146 5.10 12.77 -5.61
N TYR A 147 5.56 11.59 -5.23
CA TYR A 147 6.91 11.41 -4.70
C TYR A 147 7.97 11.92 -5.69
N HIS A 148 7.89 11.50 -6.96
CA HIS A 148 8.83 11.94 -7.98
C HIS A 148 8.79 13.47 -8.18
N TYR A 149 7.60 14.08 -8.22
CA TYR A 149 7.44 15.53 -8.32
C TYR A 149 8.04 16.30 -7.13
N LEU A 150 7.88 15.78 -5.91
CA LEU A 150 8.42 16.41 -4.71
C LEU A 150 9.94 16.22 -4.57
N ALA A 151 10.47 15.08 -5.01
CA ALA A 151 11.89 14.76 -4.93
C ALA A 151 12.75 15.44 -6.01
N THR A 152 12.17 15.84 -7.14
CA THR A 152 12.93 16.46 -8.24
C THR A 152 13.16 17.96 -8.03
N ALA A 153 14.30 18.46 -8.55
CA ALA A 153 14.54 19.90 -8.72
C ALA A 153 13.77 20.48 -9.93
N HIS A 154 13.45 19.66 -10.93
CA HIS A 154 12.86 20.10 -12.20
C HIS A 154 11.35 19.83 -12.26
N LYS A 155 10.61 20.46 -11.35
CA LYS A 155 9.15 20.29 -11.15
C LYS A 155 8.32 20.40 -12.43
N ILE A 156 8.57 21.44 -13.23
CA ILE A 156 7.81 21.69 -14.47
C ILE A 156 8.03 20.56 -15.48
N LYS A 157 9.26 20.07 -15.65
CA LYS A 157 9.56 18.97 -16.58
C LYS A 157 8.80 17.70 -16.21
N VAL A 158 8.71 17.39 -14.92
CA VAL A 158 7.98 16.22 -14.42
C VAL A 158 6.48 16.35 -14.67
N VAL A 159 5.89 17.52 -14.37
CA VAL A 159 4.47 17.76 -14.65
C VAL A 159 4.17 17.63 -16.14
N VAL A 160 4.99 18.21 -17.01
CA VAL A 160 4.82 18.12 -18.47
C VAL A 160 4.95 16.68 -18.95
N ALA A 161 5.96 15.94 -18.49
CA ALA A 161 6.16 14.56 -18.89
C ALA A 161 4.95 13.67 -18.55
N TYR A 162 4.43 13.79 -17.32
CA TYR A 162 3.27 13.03 -16.90
C TYR A 162 1.96 13.49 -17.56
N ALA A 163 1.81 14.80 -17.84
CA ALA A 163 0.69 15.30 -18.62
C ALA A 163 0.68 14.75 -20.06
N VAL A 164 1.85 14.66 -20.70
CA VAL A 164 1.99 14.03 -22.02
C VAL A 164 1.63 12.54 -21.94
N LEU A 165 2.14 11.83 -20.92
CA LEU A 165 1.80 10.42 -20.71
C LEU A 165 0.29 10.21 -20.54
N ALA A 166 -0.37 11.07 -19.74
CA ALA A 166 -1.82 11.03 -19.56
C ALA A 166 -2.59 11.35 -20.85
N ALA A 167 -2.11 12.30 -21.66
CA ALA A 167 -2.71 12.63 -22.94
C ALA A 167 -2.65 11.43 -23.91
N LEU A 168 -1.58 10.63 -23.88
CA LEU A 168 -1.46 9.40 -24.66
C LEU A 168 -2.47 8.31 -24.23
N CYS A 169 -3.04 8.40 -23.02
CA CYS A 169 -4.12 7.51 -22.59
C CYS A 169 -5.49 7.92 -23.14
N LEU A 170 -5.68 9.16 -23.61
CA LEU A 170 -6.98 9.61 -24.13
C LEU A 170 -7.45 8.79 -25.34
N PRO A 171 -6.62 8.51 -26.38
CA PRO A 171 -7.03 7.64 -27.48
C PRO A 171 -7.43 6.25 -26.99
N ILE A 172 -6.69 5.67 -26.04
CA ILE A 172 -6.98 4.34 -25.47
C ILE A 172 -8.37 4.35 -24.85
N LEU A 173 -8.70 5.36 -24.06
CA LEU A 173 -10.01 5.48 -23.42
C LEU A 173 -11.16 5.72 -24.41
N ILE A 174 -10.89 6.36 -25.54
CA ILE A 174 -11.87 6.57 -26.61
C ILE A 174 -12.14 5.25 -27.37
N PHE A 175 -11.11 4.48 -27.69
CA PHE A 175 -11.24 3.24 -28.48
C PHE A 175 -11.59 2.00 -27.64
N PHE A 176 -11.26 2.02 -26.34
CA PHE A 176 -11.52 0.93 -25.40
C PHE A 176 -12.23 1.49 -24.16
N PRO A 177 -13.51 1.89 -24.28
CA PRO A 177 -14.26 2.37 -23.12
C PRO A 177 -14.37 1.29 -22.04
N MET A 178 -14.21 1.73 -20.79
CA MET A 178 -14.30 0.90 -19.58
C MET A 178 -15.73 0.51 -19.26
#